data_AF-A0A3C1BH49-F1
#
_entry.id   AF-A0A3C1BH49-F1
#
_cell.length_a   1.000
_cell.length_b   1.000
_cell.length_c   1.000
_cell.angle_alpha   90.00
_cell.angle_beta   90.00
_cell.angle_gamma   90.00
#
_symmetry.space_group_name_H-M   'P 1'
#
loop_
_entity.id
_entity.type
_entity.pdbx_description
1 polymer ?
#
loop_
_entity_poly.entity_id
_entity_poly.type
_entity_poly.pdbx_seq_one_letter_code
_entity_poly.pdbx_strand_id
1 'polypeptide(L)'
;MNYLKAKVIKKLLKIALSIVLVILLVISILLLLFQYKPVQTWAAKKAAGYLSDKLQTKVYIKSLYIQPFSSVVLDSLYVLDKQKDTLLSAPKLTVDLNGFSLYSGIKKRAIGFKLIQLDNGSVYLKRQKDNSSNLKFIIDYFSSTDTTKTVSKPWKLDFEKVAFNNFHFRYKNKLVDTFIKGVNFNDIDVRNFSGVIKNMDLVHHLFKGNISNLTLREKSGFYLKRFEASATVDTNQILAQNLLVVTNHSSVKNYFRMKFRSFDDFDHLEDKVYMDGDFKSSQVSSSDISFFTDGLEHVKFDLGLHGRIKGYVNNLRAKDLLVTGGKATYIKGDFNLRGLPNWDNTFLELKFEQIATNKTDLDYLYSNFTDTHNRQVPAIIAKFGNINFTGRFSGLHNDFVAYGIFKTKLGRFDPDINLKINKAGVPSYSGKLDTYAFDLGSLLDDKTLGRTTMTANVKGSGDDLKTLSENLDARISAFDFNGYNYQNLTVNGTFIKKVANAKITIDDKNIKLDLTGSVDLNPALPVYDLTAGIQNAQLHTLNLLDDTITFSTQLTTNFSGNNLSNLAGNIVLLHSRLIDPRNNYPFESLSVTASGNGNQRAITLKSDMADAYIKGSFDLATLPSYF
;
A
#
# COMPACT_ATOMS: atom_id res chain seq x y z
N MET A 1 -24.70 43.45 -96.89
CA MET A 1 -23.99 42.21 -96.43
C MET A 1 -23.87 42.05 -94.91
N ASN A 2 -24.12 43.09 -94.08
CA ASN A 2 -23.96 43.01 -92.60
C ASN A 2 -25.18 42.48 -91.82
N TYR A 3 -26.40 42.56 -92.36
CA TYR A 3 -27.63 42.14 -91.65
C TYR A 3 -27.80 40.61 -91.56
N LEU A 4 -27.40 39.87 -92.60
CA LEU A 4 -27.43 38.40 -92.60
C LEU A 4 -26.40 37.79 -91.63
N LYS A 5 -25.20 38.38 -91.51
CA LYS A 5 -24.18 37.94 -90.52
C LYS A 5 -24.68 38.09 -89.08
N ALA A 6 -25.33 39.22 -88.74
CA ALA A 6 -25.88 39.45 -87.40
C ALA A 6 -27.02 38.48 -87.02
N LYS A 7 -27.87 38.08 -87.98
CA LYS A 7 -28.97 37.13 -87.76
C LYS A 7 -28.45 35.70 -87.55
N VAL A 8 -27.43 35.30 -88.28
CA VAL A 8 -26.75 34.00 -88.12
C VAL A 8 -25.98 33.95 -86.79
N ILE A 9 -25.25 35.01 -86.42
CA ILE A 9 -24.55 35.12 -85.14
C ILE A 9 -25.53 35.06 -83.97
N LYS A 10 -26.65 35.81 -84.00
CA LYS A 10 -27.70 35.71 -82.95
C LYS A 10 -28.31 34.31 -82.84
N LYS A 11 -28.48 33.60 -83.96
CA LYS A 11 -29.00 32.22 -83.98
C LYS A 11 -27.97 31.23 -83.40
N LEU A 12 -26.70 31.35 -83.78
CA LEU A 12 -25.60 30.53 -83.22
C LEU A 12 -25.39 30.79 -81.73
N LEU A 13 -25.48 32.05 -81.29
CA LEU A 13 -25.31 32.44 -79.88
C LEU A 13 -26.49 31.94 -79.03
N LYS A 14 -27.71 31.93 -79.58
CA LYS A 14 -28.89 31.32 -78.94
C LYS A 14 -28.76 29.79 -78.85
N ILE A 15 -28.23 29.12 -79.88
CA ILE A 15 -27.95 27.68 -79.86
C ILE A 15 -26.85 27.34 -78.84
N ALA A 16 -25.74 28.09 -78.84
CA ALA A 16 -24.65 27.91 -77.87
C ALA A 16 -25.12 28.15 -76.43
N LEU A 17 -25.93 29.20 -76.20
CA LEU A 17 -26.53 29.46 -74.90
C LEU A 17 -27.46 28.32 -74.47
N SER A 18 -28.33 27.82 -75.37
CA SER A 18 -29.18 26.66 -75.08
C SER A 18 -28.37 25.38 -74.78
N ILE A 19 -27.25 25.14 -75.48
CA ILE A 19 -26.35 24.02 -75.19
C ILE A 19 -25.73 24.16 -73.79
N VAL A 20 -25.23 25.34 -73.45
CA VAL A 20 -24.70 25.61 -72.10
C VAL A 20 -25.77 25.45 -71.04
N LEU A 21 -27.00 25.90 -71.29
CA LEU A 21 -28.13 25.77 -70.37
C LEU A 21 -28.55 24.31 -70.18
N VAL A 22 -28.55 23.51 -71.25
CA VAL A 22 -28.79 22.06 -71.17
C VAL A 22 -27.66 21.36 -70.42
N ILE A 23 -26.40 21.73 -70.65
CA ILE A 23 -25.26 21.19 -69.90
C ILE A 23 -25.39 21.54 -68.41
N LEU A 24 -25.71 22.78 -68.07
CA LEU A 24 -25.92 23.22 -66.69
C LEU A 24 -27.12 22.53 -66.05
N LEU A 25 -28.22 22.32 -66.80
CA LEU A 25 -29.39 21.58 -66.34
C LEU A 25 -29.03 20.11 -66.08
N VAL A 26 -28.32 19.46 -67.01
CA VAL A 26 -27.84 18.08 -66.85
C VAL A 26 -26.90 17.98 -65.65
N ILE A 27 -25.97 18.91 -65.48
CA ILE A 27 -25.09 18.96 -64.30
C ILE A 27 -25.91 19.17 -63.02
N SER A 28 -26.91 20.05 -63.03
CA SER A 28 -27.77 20.30 -61.87
C SER A 28 -28.61 19.08 -61.50
N ILE A 29 -29.19 18.39 -62.50
CA ILE A 29 -29.92 17.13 -62.32
C ILE A 29 -28.98 16.06 -61.78
N LEU A 30 -27.76 15.93 -62.31
CA LEU A 30 -26.75 15.00 -61.80
C LEU A 30 -26.40 15.31 -60.34
N LEU A 31 -26.18 16.59 -59.99
CA LEU A 31 -25.90 17.01 -58.61
C LEU A 31 -27.07 16.71 -57.66
N LEU A 32 -28.32 16.92 -58.09
CA LEU A 32 -29.52 16.56 -57.32
C LEU A 32 -29.67 15.05 -57.17
N LEU A 33 -29.40 14.27 -58.22
CA LEU A 33 -29.39 12.80 -58.17
C LEU A 33 -28.33 12.29 -57.19
N PHE A 34 -27.16 12.92 -57.11
CA PHE A 34 -26.13 12.59 -56.11
C PHE A 34 -26.54 12.89 -54.66
N GLN A 35 -27.49 13.79 -54.42
CA GLN A 35 -28.06 14.02 -53.09
C GLN A 35 -29.13 12.98 -52.70
N TYR A 36 -29.64 12.22 -53.66
CA TYR A 36 -30.68 11.24 -53.43
C TYR A 36 -30.12 9.96 -52.76
N LYS A 37 -30.68 9.59 -51.60
CA LYS A 37 -30.19 8.46 -50.77
C LYS A 37 -30.04 7.12 -51.54
N PRO A 38 -30.97 6.71 -52.42
CA PRO A 38 -30.80 5.50 -53.23
C PRO A 38 -29.57 5.52 -54.13
N VAL A 39 -29.24 6.66 -54.75
CA VAL A 39 -28.06 6.80 -55.63
C VAL A 39 -26.77 6.72 -54.80
N GLN A 40 -26.73 7.40 -53.66
CA GLN A 40 -25.61 7.32 -52.72
C GLN A 40 -25.39 5.90 -52.20
N THR A 41 -26.48 5.20 -51.84
CA THR A 41 -26.44 3.82 -51.38
C THR A 41 -25.99 2.87 -52.49
N TRP A 42 -26.43 3.07 -53.74
CA TRP A 42 -25.96 2.29 -54.88
C TRP A 42 -24.45 2.46 -55.10
N ALA A 43 -23.96 3.71 -55.06
CA ALA A 43 -22.53 4.00 -55.21
C ALA A 43 -21.70 3.37 -54.09
N ALA A 44 -22.16 3.47 -52.84
CA ALA A 44 -21.51 2.84 -51.68
C ALA A 44 -21.46 1.31 -51.80
N LYS A 45 -22.56 0.67 -52.24
CA LYS A 45 -22.58 -0.79 -52.49
C LYS A 45 -21.64 -1.19 -53.61
N LYS A 46 -21.53 -0.40 -54.68
CA LYS A 46 -20.59 -0.67 -55.77
C LYS A 46 -19.13 -0.54 -55.31
N ALA A 47 -18.82 0.48 -54.50
CA ALA A 47 -17.51 0.66 -53.89
C ALA A 47 -17.17 -0.50 -52.92
N ALA A 48 -18.12 -0.92 -52.09
CA ALA A 48 -17.97 -2.08 -51.21
C ALA A 48 -17.73 -3.38 -52.01
N GLY A 49 -18.43 -3.58 -53.12
CA GLY A 49 -18.18 -4.70 -54.05
C GLY A 49 -16.77 -4.67 -54.64
N TYR A 50 -16.33 -3.50 -55.13
CA TYR A 50 -14.97 -3.32 -55.64
C TYR A 50 -13.90 -3.64 -54.58
N LEU A 51 -14.08 -3.14 -53.35
CA LEU A 51 -13.18 -3.46 -52.23
C LEU A 51 -13.25 -4.93 -51.84
N SER A 52 -14.43 -5.55 -51.90
CA SER A 52 -14.58 -6.99 -51.63
C SER A 52 -13.76 -7.82 -52.61
N ASP A 53 -13.83 -7.48 -53.90
CA ASP A 53 -13.07 -8.16 -54.96
C ASP A 53 -11.57 -7.91 -54.82
N LYS A 54 -11.15 -6.68 -54.52
CA LYS A 54 -9.71 -6.36 -54.40
C LYS A 54 -9.07 -6.93 -53.14
N LEU A 55 -9.76 -6.84 -52.01
CA LEU A 55 -9.29 -7.40 -50.75
C LEU A 55 -9.53 -8.90 -50.66
N GLN A 56 -10.29 -9.49 -51.60
CA GLN A 56 -10.67 -10.91 -51.61
C GLN A 56 -11.29 -11.30 -50.25
N THR A 57 -12.23 -10.48 -49.76
CA THR A 57 -13.01 -10.69 -48.53
C THR A 57 -14.38 -10.04 -48.67
N LYS A 58 -15.32 -10.32 -47.77
CA LYS A 58 -16.64 -9.67 -47.78
C LYS A 58 -16.58 -8.28 -47.14
N VAL A 59 -16.81 -7.24 -47.93
CA VAL A 59 -17.09 -5.87 -47.47
C VAL A 59 -18.54 -5.55 -47.82
N TYR A 60 -19.36 -5.32 -46.81
CA TYR A 60 -20.79 -5.08 -46.96
C TYR A 60 -21.20 -3.75 -46.33
N ILE A 61 -22.11 -3.04 -46.99
CA ILE A 61 -22.75 -1.81 -46.50
C ILE A 61 -24.24 -1.89 -46.86
N LYS A 62 -25.14 -1.68 -45.88
CA LYS A 62 -26.59 -1.69 -46.13
C LYS A 62 -27.03 -0.41 -46.83
N SER A 63 -26.69 0.73 -46.26
CA SER A 63 -26.94 2.06 -46.84
C SER A 63 -25.85 3.06 -46.49
N LEU A 64 -25.69 4.05 -47.37
CA LEU A 64 -24.90 5.24 -47.11
C LEU A 64 -25.80 6.45 -47.39
N TYR A 65 -25.79 7.40 -46.48
CA TYR A 65 -26.48 8.66 -46.64
C TYR A 65 -25.58 9.82 -46.20
N ILE A 66 -25.44 10.80 -47.09
CA ILE A 66 -24.78 12.07 -46.80
C ILE A 66 -25.87 13.04 -46.39
N GLN A 67 -25.90 13.43 -45.12
CA GLN A 67 -26.81 14.47 -44.64
C GLN A 67 -26.41 15.82 -45.27
N PRO A 68 -27.37 16.72 -45.54
CA PRO A 68 -27.05 18.08 -45.95
C PRO A 68 -26.07 18.70 -44.96
N PHE A 69 -25.00 19.33 -45.46
CA PHE A 69 -23.96 20.03 -44.69
C PHE A 69 -22.87 19.18 -44.00
N SER A 70 -22.40 18.11 -44.65
CA SER A 70 -21.08 17.43 -44.45
C SER A 70 -20.96 16.24 -43.48
N SER A 71 -22.06 15.61 -43.10
CA SER A 71 -22.08 14.36 -42.31
C SER A 71 -22.35 13.14 -43.19
N VAL A 72 -21.50 12.12 -43.10
CA VAL A 72 -21.65 10.82 -43.78
C VAL A 72 -22.10 9.77 -42.76
N VAL A 73 -23.25 9.17 -42.99
CA VAL A 73 -23.80 8.10 -42.17
C VAL A 73 -23.76 6.79 -42.95
N LEU A 74 -23.02 5.82 -42.42
CA LEU A 74 -22.98 4.44 -42.91
C LEU A 74 -23.83 3.55 -41.99
N ASP A 75 -24.83 2.91 -42.58
CA ASP A 75 -25.65 1.91 -41.91
C ASP A 75 -25.12 0.51 -42.23
N SER A 76 -24.83 -0.25 -41.18
CA SER A 76 -24.41 -1.65 -41.23
C SER A 76 -23.19 -1.88 -42.15
N LEU A 77 -22.09 -1.19 -41.86
CA LEU A 77 -20.78 -1.52 -42.45
C LEU A 77 -20.24 -2.79 -41.78
N TYR A 78 -19.84 -3.76 -42.58
CA TYR A 78 -19.32 -5.03 -42.07
C TYR A 78 -18.19 -5.54 -42.96
N VAL A 79 -17.08 -5.95 -42.34
CA VAL A 79 -15.88 -6.46 -43.00
C VAL A 79 -15.49 -7.80 -42.38
N LEU A 80 -15.32 -8.83 -43.21
CA LEU A 80 -14.78 -10.13 -42.80
C LEU A 80 -13.26 -10.18 -42.89
N ASP A 81 -12.64 -11.00 -42.05
CA ASP A 81 -11.27 -11.44 -42.24
C ASP A 81 -11.18 -12.58 -43.28
N LYS A 82 -9.95 -13.01 -43.60
CA LYS A 82 -9.69 -14.11 -44.55
C LYS A 82 -10.20 -15.47 -44.08
N GLN A 83 -10.49 -15.63 -42.79
CA GLN A 83 -11.06 -16.83 -42.20
C GLN A 83 -12.60 -16.78 -42.16
N LYS A 84 -13.21 -15.78 -42.82
CA LYS A 84 -14.67 -15.54 -42.86
C LYS A 84 -15.27 -15.24 -41.49
N ASP A 85 -14.47 -14.75 -40.54
CA ASP A 85 -14.96 -14.24 -39.26
C ASP A 85 -15.03 -12.70 -39.29
N THR A 86 -15.82 -12.12 -38.38
CA THR A 86 -15.99 -10.67 -38.28
C THR A 86 -14.65 -10.01 -37.95
N LEU A 87 -14.20 -9.08 -38.79
CA LEU A 87 -13.06 -8.21 -38.50
C LEU A 87 -13.54 -6.87 -37.92
N LEU A 88 -14.51 -6.24 -38.61
CA LEU A 88 -15.14 -4.99 -38.22
C LEU A 88 -16.65 -5.09 -38.47
N SER A 89 -17.44 -4.75 -37.47
CA SER A 89 -18.87 -4.49 -37.58
C SER A 89 -19.14 -3.08 -37.08
N ALA A 90 -19.81 -2.27 -37.89
CA ALA A 90 -20.25 -0.94 -37.51
C ALA A 90 -21.72 -0.80 -37.92
N PRO A 91 -22.67 -1.20 -37.03
CA PRO A 91 -24.09 -1.08 -37.28
C PRO A 91 -24.50 0.35 -37.63
N LYS A 92 -23.88 1.34 -37.01
CA LYS A 92 -24.01 2.75 -37.35
C LYS A 92 -22.68 3.47 -37.14
N LEU A 93 -22.17 4.06 -38.22
CA LEU A 93 -20.96 4.87 -38.23
C LEU A 93 -21.31 6.26 -38.80
N THR A 94 -21.12 7.30 -38.00
CA THR A 94 -21.34 8.70 -38.41
C THR A 94 -20.00 9.39 -38.49
N VAL A 95 -19.74 10.08 -39.61
CA VAL A 95 -18.48 10.79 -39.88
C VAL A 95 -18.80 12.20 -40.35
N ASP A 96 -18.47 13.19 -39.52
CA ASP A 96 -18.57 14.60 -39.86
C ASP A 96 -17.21 15.10 -40.34
N LEU A 97 -17.18 15.70 -41.53
CA LEU A 97 -15.95 16.23 -42.12
C LEU A 97 -15.84 17.74 -41.86
N ASN A 98 -14.62 18.22 -41.54
CA ASN A 98 -14.31 19.64 -41.42
C ASN A 98 -14.08 20.26 -42.81
N GLY A 99 -14.87 21.28 -43.17
CA GLY A 99 -14.63 22.12 -44.34
C GLY A 99 -14.69 21.39 -45.69
N PHE A 100 -15.57 20.39 -45.85
CA PHE A 100 -15.69 19.60 -47.07
C PHE A 100 -15.96 20.49 -48.31
N SER A 101 -14.91 20.75 -49.08
CA SER A 101 -14.97 21.28 -50.43
C SER A 101 -14.20 20.31 -51.32
N LEU A 102 -14.90 19.72 -52.29
CA LEU A 102 -14.34 18.78 -53.27
C LEU A 102 -13.09 19.34 -53.99
N TYR A 103 -12.98 20.65 -54.12
CA TYR A 103 -11.90 21.31 -54.83
C TYR A 103 -10.65 21.59 -53.96
N SER A 104 -10.81 22.00 -52.71
CA SER A 104 -9.68 22.43 -51.86
C SER A 104 -9.08 21.29 -51.02
N GLY A 105 -9.89 20.33 -50.56
CA GLY A 105 -9.43 19.19 -49.75
C GLY A 105 -8.56 18.22 -50.53
N ILE A 106 -8.95 17.92 -51.79
CA ILE A 106 -8.18 17.03 -52.68
C ILE A 106 -6.83 17.65 -53.07
N LYS A 107 -6.78 18.98 -53.30
CA LYS A 107 -5.54 19.69 -53.61
C LYS A 107 -4.56 19.75 -52.43
N LYS A 108 -5.06 19.90 -51.20
CA LYS A 108 -4.22 20.00 -49.97
C LYS A 108 -3.85 18.65 -49.36
N ARG A 109 -4.44 17.54 -49.81
CA ARG A 109 -4.26 16.17 -49.26
C ARG A 109 -4.43 16.12 -47.74
N ALA A 110 -5.41 16.86 -47.24
CA ALA A 110 -5.74 16.92 -45.83
C ALA A 110 -7.22 16.64 -45.65
N ILE A 111 -7.55 15.73 -44.73
CA ILE A 111 -8.93 15.40 -44.35
C ILE A 111 -9.05 15.63 -42.85
N GLY A 112 -9.89 16.58 -42.47
CA GLY A 112 -10.26 16.80 -41.07
C GLY A 112 -11.57 16.08 -40.76
N PHE A 113 -11.56 15.26 -39.72
CA PHE A 113 -12.73 14.60 -39.15
C PHE A 113 -13.15 15.37 -37.90
N LYS A 114 -14.27 16.08 -38.00
CA LYS A 114 -14.86 16.82 -36.89
C LYS A 114 -15.39 15.88 -35.82
N LEU A 115 -16.11 14.84 -36.26
CA LEU A 115 -16.70 13.82 -35.40
C LEU A 115 -16.64 12.47 -36.12
N ILE A 116 -16.17 11.44 -35.43
CA ILE A 116 -16.41 10.05 -35.80
C ILE A 116 -17.18 9.41 -34.64
N GLN A 117 -18.36 8.87 -34.91
CA GLN A 117 -19.18 8.20 -33.91
C GLN A 117 -19.46 6.76 -34.34
N LEU A 118 -19.12 5.82 -33.47
CA LEU A 118 -19.38 4.39 -33.63
C LEU A 118 -20.40 3.94 -32.59
N ASP A 119 -21.59 3.53 -33.04
CA ASP A 119 -22.65 3.03 -32.16
C ASP A 119 -22.80 1.51 -32.33
N ASN A 120 -22.67 0.77 -31.22
CA ASN A 120 -22.80 -0.70 -31.14
C ASN A 120 -21.84 -1.46 -32.07
N GLY A 121 -20.70 -0.85 -32.42
CA GLY A 121 -19.69 -1.47 -33.28
C GLY A 121 -18.91 -2.57 -32.58
N SER A 122 -18.25 -3.42 -33.36
CA SER A 122 -17.29 -4.40 -32.87
C SER A 122 -16.07 -4.52 -33.78
N VAL A 123 -14.92 -4.79 -33.17
CA VAL A 123 -13.68 -5.14 -33.87
C VAL A 123 -13.08 -6.38 -33.23
N TYR A 124 -12.64 -7.32 -34.05
CA TYR A 124 -11.94 -8.50 -33.60
C TYR A 124 -10.58 -8.64 -34.29
N LEU A 125 -9.54 -8.34 -33.55
CA LEU A 125 -8.15 -8.49 -33.97
C LEU A 125 -7.59 -9.85 -33.55
N LYS A 126 -6.81 -10.46 -34.43
CA LYS A 126 -6.16 -11.75 -34.18
C LYS A 126 -4.72 -11.69 -34.62
N ARG A 127 -3.82 -12.18 -33.77
CA ARG A 127 -2.48 -12.59 -34.18
C ARG A 127 -2.52 -14.09 -34.44
N GLN A 128 -2.16 -14.50 -35.64
CA GLN A 128 -2.26 -15.86 -36.14
C GLN A 128 -1.00 -16.66 -35.79
N LYS A 129 -1.03 -17.98 -36.00
CA LYS A 129 0.09 -18.89 -35.69
C LYS A 129 1.35 -18.65 -36.55
N ASP A 130 1.19 -18.03 -37.71
CA ASP A 130 2.28 -17.57 -38.58
C ASP A 130 2.81 -16.18 -38.19
N ASN A 131 2.45 -15.70 -36.98
CA ASN A 131 2.78 -14.38 -36.46
C ASN A 131 2.12 -13.20 -37.19
N SER A 132 1.28 -13.44 -38.21
CA SER A 132 0.59 -12.39 -38.95
C SER A 132 -0.65 -11.87 -38.22
N SER A 133 -1.04 -10.61 -38.49
CA SER A 133 -2.32 -10.08 -38.03
C SER A 133 -3.43 -10.38 -39.04
N ASN A 134 -4.66 -10.62 -38.57
CA ASN A 134 -5.84 -10.67 -39.45
C ASN A 134 -6.16 -9.31 -40.13
N LEU A 135 -5.44 -8.23 -39.82
CA LEU A 135 -5.46 -6.96 -40.57
C LEU A 135 -4.43 -6.87 -41.70
N LYS A 136 -3.45 -7.78 -41.75
CA LYS A 136 -2.30 -7.69 -42.66
C LYS A 136 -2.71 -7.51 -44.12
N PHE A 137 -3.72 -8.24 -44.59
CA PHE A 137 -4.20 -8.15 -45.98
C PHE A 137 -4.75 -6.75 -46.36
N ILE A 138 -5.30 -6.01 -45.40
CA ILE A 138 -5.77 -4.63 -45.61
C ILE A 138 -4.57 -3.69 -45.65
N ILE A 139 -3.66 -3.83 -44.69
CA ILE A 139 -2.45 -2.99 -44.61
C ILE A 139 -1.61 -3.15 -45.88
N ASP A 140 -1.33 -4.40 -46.29
CA ASP A 140 -0.54 -4.71 -47.49
C ASP A 140 -1.16 -4.13 -48.77
N TYR A 141 -2.50 -4.10 -48.87
CA TYR A 141 -3.18 -3.52 -50.03
C TYR A 141 -3.01 -1.99 -50.11
N PHE A 142 -2.99 -1.29 -48.97
CA PHE A 142 -2.89 0.17 -48.93
C PHE A 142 -1.46 0.71 -48.78
N SER A 143 -0.47 -0.14 -48.47
CA SER A 143 0.92 0.27 -48.19
C SER A 143 1.85 0.33 -49.42
N SER A 144 1.37 -0.03 -50.62
CA SER A 144 2.06 -0.04 -51.93
C SER A 144 3.61 0.04 -51.90
N THR A 145 4.28 -1.08 -52.12
CA THR A 145 5.75 -1.22 -52.23
C THR A 145 6.31 -0.94 -53.63
N ASP A 146 5.54 -0.30 -54.50
CA ASP A 146 5.92 -0.06 -55.90
C ASP A 146 6.89 1.13 -56.02
N THR A 147 8.19 0.84 -55.99
CA THR A 147 9.29 1.83 -56.07
C THR A 147 9.37 2.57 -57.42
N THR A 148 8.57 2.17 -58.41
CA THR A 148 8.52 2.80 -59.74
C THR A 148 7.55 3.99 -59.83
N LYS A 149 6.73 4.23 -58.79
CA LYS A 149 5.80 5.36 -58.72
C LYS A 149 6.34 6.43 -57.78
N THR A 150 6.40 7.69 -58.24
CA THR A 150 6.76 8.84 -57.40
C THR A 150 5.95 8.84 -56.10
N VAL A 151 6.63 8.68 -54.96
CA VAL A 151 6.00 8.60 -53.64
C VAL A 151 5.31 9.93 -53.35
N SER A 152 3.99 9.91 -53.50
CA SER A 152 3.20 11.11 -53.38
C SER A 152 3.05 11.49 -51.88
N LYS A 153 3.08 12.79 -51.54
CA LYS A 153 3.02 13.27 -50.14
C LYS A 153 1.85 12.61 -49.36
N PRO A 154 2.08 12.07 -48.14
CA PRO A 154 1.06 11.36 -47.38
C PRO A 154 -0.13 12.24 -47.03
N TRP A 155 -1.31 11.64 -46.89
CA TRP A 155 -2.51 12.34 -46.44
C TRP A 155 -2.36 12.78 -44.99
N LYS A 156 -2.65 14.04 -44.69
CA LYS A 156 -2.79 14.53 -43.31
C LYS A 156 -4.20 14.23 -42.83
N LEU A 157 -4.34 13.35 -41.85
CA LEU A 157 -5.60 13.05 -41.19
C LEU A 157 -5.63 13.75 -39.84
N ASP A 158 -6.66 14.55 -39.60
CA ASP A 158 -6.86 15.27 -38.35
C ASP A 158 -8.17 14.81 -37.71
N PHE A 159 -8.17 14.46 -36.43
CA PHE A 159 -9.33 13.92 -35.74
C PHE A 159 -9.65 14.76 -34.51
N GLU A 160 -10.68 15.59 -34.62
CA GLU A 160 -11.09 16.50 -33.56
C GLU A 160 -11.82 15.77 -32.44
N LYS A 161 -12.76 14.87 -32.78
CA LYS A 161 -13.54 14.09 -31.80
C LYS A 161 -13.88 12.70 -32.32
N VAL A 162 -13.65 11.68 -31.49
CA VAL A 162 -14.10 10.31 -31.71
C VAL A 162 -14.94 9.87 -30.52
N ALA A 163 -16.14 9.35 -30.79
CA ALA A 163 -17.07 8.86 -29.79
C ALA A 163 -17.37 7.39 -30.04
N PHE A 164 -17.21 6.58 -29.01
CA PHE A 164 -17.60 5.18 -28.99
C PHE A 164 -18.80 5.03 -28.07
N ASN A 165 -19.85 4.37 -28.55
CA ASN A 165 -21.03 4.06 -27.76
C ASN A 165 -21.28 2.55 -27.83
N ASN A 166 -21.14 1.89 -26.69
CA ASN A 166 -21.34 0.43 -26.55
C ASN A 166 -20.54 -0.40 -27.56
N PHE A 167 -19.26 -0.08 -27.73
CA PHE A 167 -18.36 -0.77 -28.63
C PHE A 167 -17.85 -2.09 -28.01
N HIS A 168 -17.60 -3.09 -28.84
CA HIS A 168 -17.04 -4.38 -28.44
C HIS A 168 -15.68 -4.59 -29.11
N PHE A 169 -14.61 -4.56 -28.31
CA PHE A 169 -13.26 -4.82 -28.79
C PHE A 169 -12.78 -6.19 -28.35
N ARG A 170 -12.24 -6.97 -29.27
CA ARG A 170 -11.62 -8.26 -28.97
C ARG A 170 -10.23 -8.36 -29.61
N TYR A 171 -9.28 -8.90 -28.87
CA TYR A 171 -7.96 -9.27 -29.37
C TYR A 171 -7.62 -10.69 -28.92
N LYS A 172 -7.15 -11.55 -29.83
CA LYS A 172 -6.64 -12.90 -29.49
C LYS A 172 -5.30 -13.15 -30.16
N ASN A 173 -4.27 -13.39 -29.36
CA ASN A 173 -3.00 -13.93 -29.80
C ASN A 173 -3.07 -15.46 -29.81
N LYS A 174 -3.05 -16.08 -31.00
CA LYS A 174 -3.07 -17.53 -31.17
C LYS A 174 -1.70 -18.20 -31.00
N LEU A 175 -0.65 -17.44 -30.70
CA LEU A 175 0.68 -17.96 -30.36
C LEU A 175 0.79 -18.32 -28.88
N VAL A 176 -0.11 -17.79 -28.04
CA VAL A 176 -0.03 -17.87 -26.59
C VAL A 176 -1.32 -18.50 -26.06
N ASP A 177 -1.21 -19.71 -25.53
CA ASP A 177 -2.34 -20.46 -24.96
C ASP A 177 -2.32 -20.49 -23.43
N THR A 178 -1.44 -19.72 -22.78
CA THR A 178 -1.38 -19.61 -21.32
C THR A 178 -2.64 -18.97 -20.76
N PHE A 179 -3.22 -19.64 -19.77
CA PHE A 179 -4.27 -19.10 -18.94
C PHE A 179 -3.67 -18.11 -17.93
N ILE A 180 -4.26 -16.92 -17.83
CA ILE A 180 -3.88 -15.89 -16.86
C ILE A 180 -5.12 -15.57 -16.04
N LYS A 181 -5.00 -15.62 -14.72
CA LYS A 181 -6.03 -15.15 -13.79
C LYS A 181 -6.00 -13.63 -13.76
N GLY A 182 -7.03 -12.98 -14.29
CA GLY A 182 -7.07 -11.52 -14.46
C GLY A 182 -7.11 -11.10 -15.94
N VAL A 183 -6.68 -9.88 -16.23
CA VAL A 183 -6.62 -9.32 -17.57
C VAL A 183 -5.48 -9.98 -18.34
N ASN A 184 -5.84 -10.74 -19.37
CA ASN A 184 -4.87 -11.36 -20.26
C ASN A 184 -4.64 -10.50 -21.50
N PHE A 185 -3.49 -9.82 -21.59
CA PHE A 185 -3.17 -8.99 -22.76
C PHE A 185 -3.01 -9.77 -24.08
N ASN A 186 -2.83 -11.09 -24.01
CA ASN A 186 -2.85 -11.99 -25.18
C ASN A 186 -4.25 -12.47 -25.56
N ASP A 187 -5.27 -12.19 -24.74
CA ASP A 187 -6.65 -12.58 -25.00
C ASP A 187 -7.62 -11.61 -24.31
N ILE A 188 -7.85 -10.47 -24.95
CA ILE A 188 -8.67 -9.36 -24.45
C ILE A 188 -10.08 -9.47 -25.05
N ASP A 189 -11.10 -9.36 -24.21
CA ASP A 189 -12.50 -9.23 -24.66
C ASP A 189 -13.18 -8.13 -23.83
N VAL A 190 -13.34 -6.97 -24.45
CA VAL A 190 -13.82 -5.73 -23.84
C VAL A 190 -15.19 -5.36 -24.37
N ARG A 191 -16.19 -5.39 -23.50
CA ARG A 191 -17.58 -5.01 -23.77
C ARG A 191 -17.93 -3.67 -23.13
N ASN A 192 -19.05 -3.10 -23.57
CA ASN A 192 -19.59 -1.83 -23.09
C ASN A 192 -18.56 -0.69 -23.19
N PHE A 193 -17.65 -0.75 -24.18
CA PHE A 193 -16.64 0.27 -24.39
C PHE A 193 -17.33 1.54 -24.87
N SER A 194 -17.37 2.56 -24.02
CA SER A 194 -17.96 3.85 -24.37
C SER A 194 -17.06 4.97 -23.87
N GLY A 195 -16.94 6.05 -24.63
CA GLY A 195 -16.07 7.16 -24.28
C GLY A 195 -15.89 8.14 -25.41
N VAL A 196 -15.33 9.30 -25.08
CA VAL A 196 -15.03 10.35 -26.06
C VAL A 196 -13.54 10.66 -26.01
N ILE A 197 -12.92 10.70 -27.19
CA ILE A 197 -11.53 11.11 -27.36
C ILE A 197 -11.52 12.39 -28.19
N LYS A 198 -10.80 13.41 -27.75
CA LYS A 198 -10.67 14.69 -28.46
C LYS A 198 -9.21 15.01 -28.78
N ASN A 199 -9.00 15.78 -29.85
CA ASN A 199 -7.71 16.32 -30.28
C ASN A 199 -6.66 15.22 -30.43
N MET A 200 -6.94 14.23 -31.28
CA MET A 200 -6.03 13.09 -31.44
C MET A 200 -4.84 13.46 -32.32
N ASP A 201 -3.63 13.14 -31.86
CA ASP A 201 -2.41 13.19 -32.66
C ASP A 201 -1.86 11.78 -32.82
N LEU A 202 -2.05 11.23 -34.02
CA LEU A 202 -1.54 9.92 -34.46
C LEU A 202 -0.38 10.08 -35.47
N VAL A 203 0.07 11.32 -35.71
CA VAL A 203 1.14 11.63 -36.67
C VAL A 203 2.49 11.69 -35.97
N HIS A 204 2.54 12.35 -34.81
CA HIS A 204 3.78 12.52 -34.03
C HIS A 204 3.91 11.53 -32.88
N HIS A 205 2.82 10.84 -32.53
CA HIS A 205 2.75 9.88 -31.43
C HIS A 205 2.01 8.62 -31.88
N LEU A 206 2.26 7.48 -31.23
CA LEU A 206 1.44 6.28 -31.45
C LEU A 206 -0.02 6.54 -31.06
N PHE A 207 -0.21 7.30 -29.99
CA PHE A 207 -1.49 7.88 -29.62
C PHE A 207 -1.28 9.09 -28.73
N LYS A 208 -2.00 10.17 -28.98
CA LYS A 208 -2.15 11.27 -28.03
C LYS A 208 -3.54 11.84 -28.14
N GLY A 209 -4.19 12.15 -27.03
CA GLY A 209 -5.53 12.72 -27.03
C GLY A 209 -6.11 12.90 -25.64
N ASN A 210 -7.18 13.68 -25.56
CA ASN A 210 -7.94 13.88 -24.32
C ASN A 210 -9.09 12.88 -24.27
N ILE A 211 -9.00 11.93 -23.34
CA ILE A 211 -10.01 10.90 -23.12
C ILE A 211 -10.97 11.38 -22.02
N SER A 212 -12.27 11.22 -22.24
CA SER A 212 -13.31 11.61 -21.29
C SER A 212 -14.38 10.53 -21.18
N ASN A 213 -14.83 10.27 -19.95
CA ASN A 213 -15.86 9.28 -19.61
C ASN A 213 -15.67 7.90 -20.27
N LEU A 214 -14.42 7.43 -20.38
CA LEU A 214 -14.16 6.09 -20.90
C LEU A 214 -14.60 5.05 -19.86
N THR A 215 -15.49 4.15 -20.24
CA THR A 215 -15.95 3.00 -19.46
C THR A 215 -15.78 1.74 -20.28
N LEU A 216 -15.39 0.64 -19.64
CA LEU A 216 -15.26 -0.66 -20.28
C LEU A 216 -15.33 -1.82 -19.28
N ARG A 217 -15.76 -3.00 -19.74
CA ARG A 217 -15.75 -4.25 -18.97
C ARG A 217 -14.94 -5.30 -19.71
N GLU A 218 -13.90 -5.81 -19.08
CA GLU A 218 -13.09 -6.90 -19.61
C GLU A 218 -13.67 -8.25 -19.15
N LYS A 219 -13.53 -9.32 -19.93
CA LYS A 219 -14.11 -10.65 -19.60
C LYS A 219 -13.57 -11.27 -18.31
N SER A 220 -12.41 -10.84 -17.81
CA SER A 220 -11.86 -11.21 -16.50
C SER A 220 -12.73 -10.74 -15.33
N GLY A 221 -13.61 -9.78 -15.56
CA GLY A 221 -14.40 -9.11 -14.53
C GLY A 221 -13.89 -7.71 -14.18
N PHE A 222 -12.72 -7.30 -14.68
CA PHE A 222 -12.22 -5.94 -14.51
C PHE A 222 -13.22 -4.93 -15.08
N TYR A 223 -13.67 -4.01 -14.23
CA TYR A 223 -14.61 -2.97 -14.61
C TYR A 223 -14.01 -1.58 -14.40
N LEU A 224 -13.69 -0.93 -15.52
CA LEU A 224 -13.34 0.47 -15.56
C LEU A 224 -14.63 1.29 -15.66
N LYS A 225 -15.05 1.90 -14.56
CA LYS A 225 -16.26 2.72 -14.50
C LYS A 225 -16.06 4.06 -15.18
N ARG A 226 -14.87 4.64 -15.01
CA ARG A 226 -14.51 5.94 -15.57
C ARG A 226 -13.01 6.05 -15.72
N PHE A 227 -12.58 6.47 -16.90
CA PHE A 227 -11.22 6.88 -17.19
C PHE A 227 -11.25 8.24 -17.91
N GLU A 228 -10.46 9.17 -17.38
CA GLU A 228 -10.22 10.48 -17.96
C GLU A 228 -8.75 10.82 -17.86
N ALA A 229 -8.17 11.30 -18.95
CA ALA A 229 -6.80 11.78 -18.97
C ALA A 229 -6.52 12.55 -20.26
N SER A 230 -5.57 13.49 -20.19
CA SER A 230 -4.74 13.83 -21.34
C SER A 230 -3.68 12.73 -21.48
N ALA A 231 -3.93 11.78 -22.38
CA ALA A 231 -3.13 10.58 -22.54
C ALA A 231 -2.17 10.71 -23.71
N THR A 232 -0.95 10.18 -23.55
CA THR A 232 0.05 10.02 -24.61
C THR A 232 0.67 8.63 -24.49
N VAL A 233 0.67 7.88 -25.58
CA VAL A 233 1.35 6.59 -25.75
C VAL A 233 2.34 6.76 -26.88
N ASP A 234 3.58 6.39 -26.62
CA ASP A 234 4.69 6.47 -27.56
C ASP A 234 5.52 5.19 -27.49
N THR A 235 6.54 5.09 -28.33
CA THR A 235 7.45 3.94 -28.40
C THR A 235 8.25 3.70 -27.12
N ASN A 236 8.37 4.72 -26.26
CA ASN A 236 9.20 4.69 -25.04
C ASN A 236 8.49 5.20 -23.77
N GLN A 237 7.20 5.54 -23.84
CA GLN A 237 6.46 6.03 -22.70
C GLN A 237 4.95 5.88 -22.82
N ILE A 238 4.31 5.80 -21.66
CA ILE A 238 2.86 6.01 -21.49
C ILE A 238 2.71 7.11 -20.44
N LEU A 239 1.92 8.13 -20.74
CA LEU A 239 1.71 9.30 -19.90
C LEU A 239 0.21 9.57 -19.80
N ALA A 240 -0.29 9.77 -18.58
CA ALA A 240 -1.65 10.20 -18.31
C ALA A 240 -1.63 11.39 -17.34
N GLN A 241 -2.01 12.55 -17.85
CA GLN A 241 -2.13 13.79 -17.06
C GLN A 241 -3.60 14.10 -16.79
N ASN A 242 -3.89 14.82 -15.71
CA ASN A 242 -5.27 15.07 -15.24
C ASN A 242 -6.04 13.75 -15.09
N LEU A 243 -5.33 12.73 -14.60
CA LEU A 243 -5.80 11.36 -14.51
C LEU A 243 -6.95 11.25 -13.51
N LEU A 244 -8.03 10.59 -13.94
CA LEU A 244 -9.05 10.02 -13.09
C LEU A 244 -9.32 8.59 -13.55
N VAL A 245 -8.98 7.62 -12.71
CA VAL A 245 -9.38 6.21 -12.87
C VAL A 245 -10.37 5.89 -11.77
N VAL A 246 -11.49 5.27 -12.11
CA VAL A 246 -12.47 4.75 -11.15
C VAL A 246 -12.81 3.31 -11.52
N THR A 247 -12.62 2.40 -10.58
CA THR A 247 -12.89 0.97 -10.70
C THR A 247 -13.93 0.54 -9.65
N ASN A 248 -13.98 -0.74 -9.29
CA ASN A 248 -14.88 -1.21 -8.25
C ASN A 248 -14.43 -0.73 -6.86
N HIS A 249 -13.13 -0.76 -6.57
CA HIS A 249 -12.58 -0.49 -5.24
C HIS A 249 -11.51 0.60 -5.21
N SER A 250 -11.15 1.18 -6.36
CA SER A 250 -10.09 2.19 -6.47
C SER A 250 -10.58 3.47 -7.15
N SER A 251 -9.98 4.58 -6.73
CA SER A 251 -10.01 5.86 -7.43
C SER A 251 -8.60 6.44 -7.48
N VAL A 252 -7.96 6.39 -8.63
CA VAL A 252 -6.59 6.89 -8.80
C VAL A 252 -6.61 8.25 -9.48
N LYS A 253 -5.91 9.21 -8.90
CA LYS A 253 -5.93 10.59 -9.36
C LYS A 253 -4.59 11.25 -9.49
N ASN A 254 -4.64 12.15 -10.46
CA ASN A 254 -3.79 13.25 -10.88
C ASN A 254 -2.81 12.94 -12.00
N TYR A 255 -1.79 12.14 -11.76
CA TYR A 255 -0.75 11.94 -12.78
C TYR A 255 -0.11 10.57 -12.67
N PHE A 256 0.10 9.93 -13.82
CA PHE A 256 0.87 8.70 -13.91
C PHE A 256 1.68 8.66 -15.20
N ARG A 257 2.93 8.22 -15.09
CA ARG A 257 3.82 8.03 -16.24
C ARG A 257 4.61 6.73 -16.09
N MET A 258 4.72 6.00 -17.19
CA MET A 258 5.62 4.89 -17.39
C MET A 258 6.65 5.26 -18.46
N LYS A 259 7.92 4.92 -18.24
CA LYS A 259 9.00 5.03 -19.23
C LYS A 259 9.64 3.66 -19.43
N PHE A 260 9.93 3.33 -20.67
CA PHE A 260 10.48 2.04 -21.10
C PHE A 260 11.25 2.23 -22.42
N ARG A 261 11.98 1.22 -22.89
CA ARG A 261 12.71 1.26 -24.16
C ARG A 261 11.86 0.76 -25.32
N SER A 262 11.11 -0.31 -25.10
CA SER A 262 10.11 -0.86 -26.02
C SER A 262 8.96 -1.50 -25.25
N PHE A 263 7.88 -1.86 -25.93
CA PHE A 263 6.76 -2.57 -25.30
C PHE A 263 7.15 -3.97 -24.78
N ASP A 264 8.26 -4.55 -25.24
CA ASP A 264 8.77 -5.84 -24.73
C ASP A 264 9.26 -5.73 -23.28
N ASP A 265 9.57 -4.53 -22.80
CA ASP A 265 9.95 -4.31 -21.40
C ASP A 265 8.80 -4.58 -20.41
N PHE A 266 7.54 -4.64 -20.87
CA PHE A 266 6.40 -4.96 -20.01
C PHE A 266 6.36 -6.44 -19.59
N ASP A 267 7.09 -7.33 -20.27
CA ASP A 267 7.32 -8.71 -19.80
C ASP A 267 8.20 -8.74 -18.52
N HIS A 268 8.88 -7.63 -18.24
CA HIS A 268 9.77 -7.41 -17.10
C HIS A 268 9.46 -6.05 -16.45
N LEU A 269 8.19 -5.87 -16.09
CA LEU A 269 7.67 -4.61 -15.58
C LEU A 269 8.42 -4.15 -14.32
N GLU A 270 8.86 -5.09 -13.49
CA GLU A 270 9.42 -4.83 -12.17
C GLU A 270 10.78 -4.11 -12.21
N ASP A 271 11.60 -4.36 -13.23
CA ASP A 271 12.97 -3.88 -13.35
C ASP A 271 13.26 -3.09 -14.64
N LYS A 272 12.38 -3.13 -15.65
CA LYS A 272 12.59 -2.38 -16.92
C LYS A 272 11.62 -1.21 -17.13
N VAL A 273 10.50 -1.15 -16.43
CA VAL A 273 9.53 -0.05 -16.55
C VAL A 273 9.67 0.93 -15.39
N TYR A 274 10.13 2.14 -15.69
CA TYR A 274 10.21 3.21 -14.69
C TYR A 274 8.83 3.86 -14.50
N MET A 275 8.30 3.82 -13.28
CA MET A 275 7.02 4.41 -12.92
C MET A 275 7.20 5.74 -12.19
N ASP A 276 6.28 6.68 -12.43
CA ASP A 276 6.22 7.99 -11.77
C ASP A 276 4.75 8.39 -11.59
N GLY A 277 4.25 8.21 -10.37
CA GLY A 277 2.88 8.54 -9.97
C GLY A 277 2.89 9.70 -8.99
N ASP A 278 2.08 10.72 -9.27
CA ASP A 278 1.77 11.80 -8.34
C ASP A 278 0.28 11.71 -8.00
N PHE A 279 0.00 11.29 -6.77
CA PHE A 279 -1.32 10.91 -6.31
C PHE A 279 -1.94 12.00 -5.45
N LYS A 280 -3.19 12.35 -5.75
CA LYS A 280 -3.96 13.31 -4.94
C LYS A 280 -5.26 12.70 -4.44
N SER A 281 -5.30 12.41 -3.14
CA SER A 281 -6.48 11.81 -2.48
C SER A 281 -6.99 10.58 -3.24
N SER A 282 -6.04 9.73 -3.64
CA SER A 282 -6.34 8.48 -4.35
C SER A 282 -6.72 7.40 -3.35
N GLN A 283 -7.55 6.47 -3.78
CA GLN A 283 -7.87 5.24 -3.06
C GLN A 283 -7.44 4.08 -3.94
N VAL A 284 -6.67 3.15 -3.40
CA VAL A 284 -6.10 2.02 -4.13
C VAL A 284 -6.41 0.75 -3.39
N SER A 285 -7.04 -0.19 -4.09
CA SER A 285 -7.34 -1.52 -3.58
C SER A 285 -6.50 -2.57 -4.29
N SER A 286 -5.90 -3.48 -3.53
CA SER A 286 -5.20 -4.62 -4.13
C SER A 286 -6.13 -5.52 -4.95
N SER A 287 -7.43 -5.53 -4.66
CA SER A 287 -8.45 -6.28 -5.43
C SER A 287 -8.57 -5.81 -6.87
N ASP A 288 -8.31 -4.52 -7.15
CA ASP A 288 -8.29 -4.02 -8.52
C ASP A 288 -6.91 -4.20 -9.17
N ILE A 289 -5.83 -4.14 -8.39
CA ILE A 289 -4.46 -4.35 -8.88
C ILE A 289 -4.25 -5.83 -9.26
N SER A 290 -4.84 -6.77 -8.52
CA SER A 290 -4.73 -8.22 -8.75
C SER A 290 -5.30 -8.68 -10.10
N PHE A 291 -6.02 -7.82 -10.84
CA PHE A 291 -6.36 -8.09 -12.24
C PHE A 291 -5.14 -8.02 -13.17
N PHE A 292 -4.04 -7.39 -12.76
CA PHE A 292 -2.87 -7.12 -13.58
C PHE A 292 -1.59 -7.80 -13.10
N THR A 293 -1.61 -8.44 -11.92
CA THR A 293 -0.45 -9.13 -11.33
C THR A 293 -0.91 -10.24 -10.39
N ASP A 294 -0.14 -11.32 -10.35
CA ASP A 294 -0.24 -12.42 -9.39
C ASP A 294 0.51 -12.14 -8.07
N GLY A 295 1.44 -11.18 -8.06
CA GLY A 295 2.27 -10.83 -6.90
C GLY A 295 1.52 -10.29 -5.69
N LEU A 296 0.20 -10.09 -5.78
CA LEU A 296 -0.67 -9.65 -4.68
C LEU A 296 -1.73 -10.69 -4.30
N GLU A 297 -1.63 -11.94 -4.76
CA GLU A 297 -2.67 -12.97 -4.53
C GLU A 297 -2.99 -13.19 -3.03
N HIS A 298 -2.01 -13.00 -2.16
CA HIS A 298 -2.15 -13.16 -0.71
C HIS A 298 -2.19 -11.84 0.06
N VAL A 299 -2.12 -10.70 -0.63
CA VAL A 299 -2.07 -9.38 -0.03
C VAL A 299 -3.36 -8.62 -0.35
N LYS A 300 -4.13 -8.34 0.70
CA LYS A 300 -5.34 -7.53 0.66
C LYS A 300 -5.05 -6.16 1.25
N PHE A 301 -5.43 -5.09 0.58
CA PHE A 301 -5.43 -3.77 1.19
C PHE A 301 -6.38 -2.83 0.48
N ASP A 302 -6.88 -1.86 1.25
CA ASP A 302 -7.53 -0.65 0.78
C ASP A 302 -6.81 0.54 1.41
N LEU A 303 -6.09 1.29 0.60
CA LEU A 303 -5.25 2.39 1.07
C LEU A 303 -5.62 3.71 0.40
N GLY A 304 -5.67 4.77 1.21
CA GLY A 304 -5.63 6.13 0.70
C GLY A 304 -4.20 6.57 0.46
N LEU A 305 -3.93 7.21 -0.68
CA LEU A 305 -2.61 7.68 -1.08
C LEU A 305 -2.65 9.17 -1.47
N HIS A 306 -1.71 9.93 -0.93
CA HIS A 306 -1.45 11.31 -1.32
C HIS A 306 0.07 11.55 -1.31
N GLY A 307 0.63 12.04 -2.41
CA GLY A 307 2.07 12.26 -2.56
C GLY A 307 2.63 11.57 -3.80
N ARG A 308 3.95 11.59 -3.96
CA ARG A 308 4.62 11.11 -5.17
C ARG A 308 5.42 9.84 -4.94
N ILE A 309 5.22 8.84 -5.77
CA ILE A 309 5.93 7.57 -5.79
C ILE A 309 6.60 7.41 -7.17
N LYS A 310 7.89 7.11 -7.19
CA LYS A 310 8.66 6.95 -8.44
C LYS A 310 9.73 5.87 -8.33
N GLY A 311 10.09 5.27 -9.45
CA GLY A 311 11.12 4.23 -9.52
C GLY A 311 10.66 3.02 -10.31
N TYR A 312 11.53 2.01 -10.36
CA TYR A 312 11.17 0.66 -10.78
C TYR A 312 10.49 -0.04 -9.60
N VAL A 313 9.69 -1.10 -9.83
CA VAL A 313 9.06 -1.83 -8.71
C VAL A 313 10.12 -2.30 -7.72
N ASN A 314 11.25 -2.81 -8.22
CA ASN A 314 12.36 -3.27 -7.38
C ASN A 314 13.16 -2.16 -6.67
N ASN A 315 12.86 -0.89 -6.92
CA ASN A 315 13.54 0.27 -6.35
C ASN A 315 12.59 1.48 -6.34
N LEU A 316 11.58 1.41 -5.47
CA LEU A 316 10.55 2.43 -5.33
C LEU A 316 10.96 3.48 -4.29
N ARG A 317 10.70 4.74 -4.63
CA ARG A 317 10.94 5.89 -3.76
C ARG A 317 9.68 6.73 -3.65
N ALA A 318 9.29 7.05 -2.44
CA ALA A 318 8.21 7.95 -2.14
C ALA A 318 8.72 9.15 -1.33
N LYS A 319 8.20 10.34 -1.63
CA LYS A 319 8.54 11.58 -0.92
C LYS A 319 7.27 12.28 -0.49
N ASP A 320 7.24 12.74 0.76
CA ASP A 320 6.06 13.37 1.38
C ASP A 320 4.78 12.54 1.13
N LEU A 321 4.92 11.21 1.28
CA LEU A 321 3.82 10.28 1.07
C LEU A 321 2.98 10.20 2.33
N LEU A 322 1.69 10.41 2.14
CA LEU A 322 0.65 10.20 3.12
C LEU A 322 -0.15 8.97 2.69
N VAL A 323 -0.18 7.98 3.58
CA VAL A 323 -0.91 6.73 3.46
C VAL A 323 -1.95 6.65 4.57
N THR A 324 -3.19 6.36 4.21
CA THR A 324 -4.26 6.07 5.18
C THR A 324 -4.75 4.64 5.01
N GLY A 325 -5.04 3.95 6.11
CA GLY A 325 -5.57 2.60 6.10
C GLY A 325 -6.42 2.33 7.34
N GLY A 326 -7.25 1.29 7.30
CA GLY A 326 -8.19 1.01 8.39
C GLY A 326 -9.14 2.19 8.65
N LYS A 327 -9.50 2.41 9.91
CA LYS A 327 -10.41 3.51 10.30
C LYS A 327 -9.68 4.77 10.77
N ALA A 328 -8.48 4.64 11.32
CA ALA A 328 -7.74 5.70 11.98
C ALA A 328 -6.25 5.73 11.63
N THR A 329 -5.73 4.74 10.89
CA THR A 329 -4.29 4.65 10.61
C THR A 329 -3.88 5.65 9.56
N TYR A 330 -2.85 6.40 9.93
CA TYR A 330 -2.29 7.49 9.16
C TYR A 330 -0.78 7.40 9.22
N ILE A 331 -0.11 7.40 8.06
CA ILE A 331 1.33 7.31 7.94
C ILE A 331 1.79 8.42 7.00
N LYS A 332 2.70 9.28 7.45
CA LYS A 332 3.32 10.35 6.67
C LYS A 332 4.84 10.22 6.69
N GLY A 333 5.48 10.25 5.53
CA GLY A 333 6.93 10.16 5.48
C GLY A 333 7.57 10.05 4.10
N ASP A 334 8.88 9.82 4.13
CA ASP A 334 9.72 9.51 2.96
C ASP A 334 10.11 8.03 3.02
N PHE A 335 9.92 7.29 1.92
CA PHE A 335 10.13 5.84 1.89
C PHE A 335 11.01 5.45 0.70
N ASN A 336 11.97 4.56 0.93
CA ASN A 336 12.75 3.92 -0.11
C ASN A 336 12.72 2.41 0.11
N LEU A 337 12.25 1.69 -0.90
CA LEU A 337 12.05 0.24 -0.88
C LEU A 337 12.87 -0.37 -2.01
N ARG A 338 13.77 -1.29 -1.67
CA ARG A 338 14.68 -1.94 -2.63
C ARG A 338 14.54 -3.46 -2.52
N GLY A 339 14.06 -4.13 -3.57
CA GLY A 339 13.93 -5.59 -3.62
C GLY A 339 12.51 -6.12 -3.88
N LEU A 340 11.50 -5.26 -3.95
CA LEU A 340 10.14 -5.69 -4.31
C LEU A 340 10.11 -6.34 -5.71
N PRO A 341 9.20 -7.29 -5.97
CA PRO A 341 8.17 -7.82 -5.07
C PRO A 341 8.67 -8.86 -4.05
N ASN A 342 9.97 -9.17 -3.99
CA ASN A 342 10.52 -10.15 -3.03
C ASN A 342 10.60 -9.54 -1.61
N TRP A 343 9.49 -9.62 -0.86
CA TRP A 343 9.34 -9.05 0.48
C TRP A 343 10.44 -9.47 1.46
N ASP A 344 10.81 -10.75 1.45
CA ASP A 344 11.81 -11.31 2.38
C ASP A 344 13.19 -10.67 2.22
N ASN A 345 13.52 -10.21 1.02
CA ASN A 345 14.78 -9.57 0.68
C ASN A 345 14.64 -8.06 0.43
N THR A 346 13.48 -7.48 0.72
CA THR A 346 13.24 -6.05 0.49
C THR A 346 13.87 -5.24 1.63
N PHE A 347 14.87 -4.43 1.27
CA PHE A 347 15.46 -3.45 2.17
C PHE A 347 14.60 -2.19 2.22
N LEU A 348 14.25 -1.80 3.44
CA LEU A 348 13.37 -0.67 3.74
C LEU A 348 14.19 0.44 4.39
N GLU A 349 14.11 1.65 3.84
CA GLU A 349 14.55 2.87 4.50
C GLU A 349 13.34 3.79 4.62
N LEU A 350 12.76 3.83 5.82
CA LEU A 350 11.51 4.52 6.09
C LEU A 350 11.79 5.65 7.08
N LYS A 351 11.47 6.88 6.68
CA LYS A 351 11.52 8.05 7.54
C LYS A 351 10.10 8.51 7.77
N PHE A 352 9.62 8.29 8.99
CA PHE A 352 8.28 8.64 9.40
C PHE A 352 8.29 10.04 10.03
N GLU A 353 7.59 10.96 9.39
CA GLU A 353 7.24 12.24 10.01
C GLU A 353 6.16 12.02 11.07
N GLN A 354 5.19 11.17 10.76
CA GLN A 354 4.14 10.78 11.69
C GLN A 354 3.56 9.41 11.31
N ILE A 355 3.38 8.56 12.30
CA ILE A 355 2.42 7.45 12.29
C ILE A 355 1.41 7.74 13.38
N ALA A 356 0.13 7.59 13.08
CA ALA A 356 -0.93 7.48 14.08
C ALA A 356 -1.68 6.17 13.81
N THR A 357 -1.79 5.30 14.82
CA THR A 357 -2.48 4.01 14.68
C THR A 357 -2.98 3.52 16.04
N ASN A 358 -3.66 2.37 16.05
CA ASN A 358 -4.13 1.69 17.26
C ASN A 358 -4.18 0.18 16.99
N LYS A 359 -4.43 -0.62 18.03
CA LYS A 359 -4.48 -2.08 17.90
C LYS A 359 -5.51 -2.56 16.86
N THR A 360 -6.71 -1.98 16.85
CA THR A 360 -7.79 -2.41 15.95
C THR A 360 -7.38 -2.31 14.49
N ASP A 361 -6.76 -1.20 14.10
CA ASP A 361 -6.27 -1.04 12.74
C ASP A 361 -5.02 -1.87 12.48
N LEU A 362 -4.11 -2.02 13.46
CA LEU A 362 -2.94 -2.90 13.30
C LEU A 362 -3.36 -4.36 13.07
N ASP A 363 -4.39 -4.86 13.76
CA ASP A 363 -4.95 -6.20 13.51
C ASP A 363 -5.54 -6.31 12.09
N TYR A 364 -6.28 -5.29 11.65
CA TYR A 364 -6.84 -5.24 10.29
C TYR A 364 -5.74 -5.19 9.23
N LEU A 365 -4.71 -4.37 9.41
CA LEU A 365 -3.59 -4.27 8.47
C LEU A 365 -2.77 -5.56 8.48
N TYR A 366 -2.36 -6.05 9.66
CA TYR A 366 -1.51 -7.24 9.74
C TYR A 366 -2.17 -8.48 9.12
N SER A 367 -3.48 -8.68 9.36
CA SER A 367 -4.23 -9.81 8.80
C SER A 367 -4.45 -9.72 7.29
N ASN A 368 -4.44 -8.53 6.71
CA ASN A 368 -4.66 -8.33 5.28
C ASN A 368 -3.34 -8.20 4.48
N PHE A 369 -2.26 -7.72 5.09
CA PHE A 369 -0.95 -7.58 4.45
C PHE A 369 -0.06 -8.83 4.52
N THR A 370 -0.42 -9.83 5.32
CA THR A 370 0.34 -11.07 5.47
C THR A 370 -0.47 -12.29 5.04
N ASP A 371 0.21 -13.31 4.50
CA ASP A 371 -0.43 -14.58 4.10
C ASP A 371 -1.11 -15.30 5.28
N THR A 372 -0.74 -14.92 6.51
CA THR A 372 -1.29 -15.47 7.75
C THR A 372 -2.60 -14.81 8.13
N HIS A 373 -3.66 -15.19 7.42
CA HIS A 373 -5.03 -14.83 7.73
C HIS A 373 -5.32 -15.13 9.21
N ASN A 374 -5.96 -14.18 9.90
CA ASN A 374 -6.34 -14.23 11.32
C ASN A 374 -5.22 -14.10 12.37
N ARG A 375 -3.96 -13.81 12.01
CA ARG A 375 -3.02 -13.38 13.04
C ARG A 375 -3.33 -11.94 13.47
N GLN A 376 -3.23 -11.72 14.78
CA GLN A 376 -3.36 -10.42 15.41
C GLN A 376 -2.01 -9.99 15.96
N VAL A 377 -1.82 -8.68 16.10
CA VAL A 377 -0.64 -8.18 16.84
C VAL A 377 -0.77 -8.59 18.31
N PRO A 378 0.37 -8.73 19.05
CA PRO A 378 0.35 -9.15 20.44
C PRO A 378 -0.65 -8.37 21.31
N ALA A 379 -1.31 -9.06 22.25
CA ALA A 379 -2.36 -8.48 23.09
C ALA A 379 -1.88 -7.24 23.87
N ILE A 380 -0.59 -7.21 24.25
CA ILE A 380 0.05 -6.09 24.95
C ILE A 380 -0.06 -4.76 24.18
N ILE A 381 -0.15 -4.80 22.84
CA ILE A 381 -0.30 -3.60 22.01
C ILE A 381 -1.59 -2.84 22.33
N ALA A 382 -2.63 -3.51 22.85
CA ALA A 382 -3.89 -2.88 23.25
C ALA A 382 -3.69 -1.84 24.36
N LYS A 383 -2.72 -2.08 25.25
CA LYS A 383 -2.47 -1.23 26.42
C LYS A 383 -1.92 0.15 26.05
N PHE A 384 -1.24 0.26 24.92
CA PHE A 384 -0.71 1.52 24.41
C PHE A 384 -1.81 2.45 23.88
N GLY A 385 -3.02 1.96 23.60
CA GLY A 385 -4.12 2.76 23.09
C GLY A 385 -3.83 3.33 21.70
N ASN A 386 -4.02 4.65 21.52
CA ASN A 386 -3.60 5.35 20.31
C ASN A 386 -2.08 5.58 20.36
N ILE A 387 -1.40 5.12 19.32
CA ILE A 387 0.06 5.18 19.19
C ILE A 387 0.39 6.27 18.17
N ASN A 388 1.13 7.28 18.61
CA ASN A 388 1.78 8.23 17.71
C ASN A 388 3.27 7.97 17.68
N PHE A 389 3.85 7.89 16.49
CA PHE A 389 5.29 7.64 16.30
C PHE A 389 5.90 8.60 15.28
N THR A 390 7.09 9.08 15.59
CA THR A 390 7.96 9.82 14.65
C THR A 390 9.35 9.21 14.75
N GLY A 391 9.97 8.88 13.63
CA GLY A 391 11.25 8.17 13.68
C GLY A 391 11.66 7.57 12.36
N ARG A 392 12.57 6.61 12.43
CA ARG A 392 13.15 5.93 11.28
C ARG A 392 13.22 4.44 11.49
N PHE A 393 13.13 3.74 10.37
CA PHE A 393 13.32 2.30 10.25
C PHE A 393 14.29 2.07 9.10
N SER A 394 15.30 1.22 9.31
CA SER A 394 16.27 0.85 8.29
C SER A 394 16.63 -0.62 8.43
N GLY A 395 16.37 -1.42 7.39
CA GLY A 395 16.71 -2.84 7.39
C GLY A 395 15.73 -3.70 6.60
N LEU A 396 15.82 -5.01 6.81
CA LEU A 396 14.85 -6.00 6.36
C LEU A 396 13.72 -6.13 7.39
N HIS A 397 12.61 -6.79 7.03
CA HIS A 397 11.49 -7.01 7.96
C HIS A 397 11.90 -7.80 9.23
N ASN A 398 13.00 -8.57 9.16
CA ASN A 398 13.52 -9.42 10.24
C ASN A 398 14.92 -9.02 10.75
N ASP A 399 15.56 -7.99 10.21
CA ASP A 399 16.86 -7.48 10.68
C ASP A 399 16.90 -5.98 10.42
N PHE A 400 16.61 -5.19 11.46
CA PHE A 400 16.45 -3.76 11.31
C PHE A 400 16.89 -2.96 12.53
N VAL A 401 17.21 -1.70 12.27
CA VAL A 401 17.36 -0.67 13.28
C VAL A 401 16.14 0.24 13.23
N ALA A 402 15.57 0.53 14.40
CA ALA A 402 14.47 1.45 14.56
C ALA A 402 14.78 2.44 15.69
N TYR A 403 14.63 3.72 15.39
CA TYR A 403 14.74 4.78 16.40
C TYR A 403 13.65 5.81 16.24
N GLY A 404 13.18 6.39 17.34
CA GLY A 404 12.16 7.42 17.28
C GLY A 404 11.53 7.72 18.62
N ILE A 405 10.37 8.37 18.55
CA ILE A 405 9.60 8.81 19.71
C ILE A 405 8.22 8.21 19.60
N PHE A 406 7.82 7.42 20.59
CA PHE A 406 6.47 6.92 20.75
C PHE A 406 5.73 7.75 21.80
N LYS A 407 4.50 8.14 21.49
CA LYS A 407 3.56 8.77 22.42
C LYS A 407 2.29 7.93 22.47
N THR A 408 1.97 7.43 23.65
CA THR A 408 0.91 6.46 23.86
C THR A 408 0.07 6.79 25.09
N LYS A 409 -1.00 6.03 25.34
CA LYS A 409 -1.77 6.11 26.60
C LYS A 409 -0.89 5.87 27.84
N LEU A 410 0.14 5.02 27.71
CA LEU A 410 1.06 4.68 28.79
C LEU A 410 2.12 5.75 29.03
N GLY A 411 2.22 6.78 28.19
CA GLY A 411 3.27 7.80 28.25
C GLY A 411 4.19 7.73 27.03
N ARG A 412 5.34 8.43 27.14
CA ARG A 412 6.34 8.53 26.07
C ARG A 412 7.49 7.56 26.32
N PHE A 413 7.94 6.91 25.24
CA PHE A 413 9.20 6.17 25.23
C PHE A 413 9.91 6.37 23.89
N ASP A 414 11.24 6.42 23.95
CA ASP A 414 12.11 6.69 22.81
C ASP A 414 13.08 5.52 22.67
N PRO A 415 12.79 4.55 21.78
CA PRO A 415 13.70 3.47 21.50
C PRO A 415 14.78 3.89 20.50
N ASP A 416 15.96 3.30 20.66
CA ASP A 416 17.02 3.19 19.65
C ASP A 416 17.49 1.74 19.66
N ILE A 417 16.85 0.90 18.85
CA ILE A 417 16.96 -0.56 18.92
C ILE A 417 17.41 -1.16 17.60
N ASN A 418 18.27 -2.17 17.70
CA ASN A 418 18.52 -3.16 16.67
C ASN A 418 17.73 -4.42 17.02
N LEU A 419 16.91 -4.94 16.11
CA LEU A 419 16.15 -6.17 16.25
C LEU A 419 16.49 -7.13 15.11
N LYS A 420 16.75 -8.39 15.45
CA LYS A 420 16.90 -9.49 14.50
C LYS A 420 16.01 -10.66 14.88
N ILE A 421 15.28 -11.22 13.93
CA ILE A 421 14.40 -12.37 14.11
C ILE A 421 14.95 -13.52 13.26
N ASN A 422 15.31 -14.63 13.91
CA ASN A 422 15.84 -15.79 13.20
C ASN A 422 14.72 -16.59 12.51
N LYS A 423 15.09 -17.63 11.73
CA LYS A 423 14.12 -18.48 11.02
C LYS A 423 13.15 -19.24 11.94
N ALA A 424 13.51 -19.44 13.21
CA ALA A 424 12.64 -20.06 14.21
C ALA A 424 11.69 -19.04 14.87
N GLY A 425 11.74 -17.77 14.47
CA GLY A 425 10.92 -16.70 15.03
C GLY A 425 11.47 -16.12 16.35
N VAL A 426 12.66 -16.53 16.78
CA VAL A 426 13.23 -16.06 18.05
C VAL A 426 13.88 -14.69 17.82
N PRO A 427 13.45 -13.64 18.55
CA PRO A 427 14.04 -12.32 18.44
C PRO A 427 15.36 -12.24 19.20
N SER A 428 16.25 -11.37 18.73
CA SER A 428 17.40 -10.85 19.46
C SER A 428 17.40 -9.35 19.29
N TYR A 429 17.67 -8.64 20.37
CA TYR A 429 17.56 -7.19 20.42
C TYR A 429 18.71 -6.60 21.21
N SER A 430 19.13 -5.40 20.80
CA SER A 430 20.08 -4.60 21.55
C SER A 430 19.83 -3.13 21.29
N GLY A 431 19.89 -2.30 22.31
CA GLY A 431 19.68 -0.88 22.13
C GLY A 431 19.48 -0.11 23.41
N LYS A 432 19.14 1.17 23.24
CA LYS A 432 18.80 2.10 24.30
C LYS A 432 17.28 2.32 24.32
N LEU A 433 16.73 2.45 25.51
CA LEU A 433 15.33 2.82 25.74
C LEU A 433 15.29 3.95 26.77
N ASP A 434 14.75 5.10 26.36
CA ASP A 434 14.42 6.18 27.28
C ASP A 434 12.90 6.21 27.51
N THR A 435 12.45 6.36 28.74
CA THR A 435 11.04 6.51 29.09
C THR A 435 10.79 7.80 29.86
N TYR A 436 9.61 8.38 29.70
CA TYR A 436 9.22 9.63 30.35
C TYR A 436 7.84 9.47 30.98
N ALA A 437 7.80 9.38 32.32
CA ALA A 437 6.59 9.16 33.10
C ALA A 437 5.74 8.01 32.54
N PHE A 438 6.39 6.91 32.16
CA PHE A 438 5.77 5.76 31.51
C PHE A 438 5.08 4.86 32.54
N ASP A 439 3.80 4.59 32.34
CA ASP A 439 2.92 3.84 33.25
C ASP A 439 3.18 2.33 33.17
N LEU A 440 4.12 1.88 33.99
CA LEU A 440 4.54 0.49 34.08
C LEU A 440 3.47 -0.37 34.76
N GLY A 441 2.77 0.18 35.75
CA GLY A 441 1.67 -0.51 36.44
C GLY A 441 0.56 -0.93 35.49
N SER A 442 0.09 -0.01 34.64
CA SER A 442 -0.89 -0.34 33.61
C SER A 442 -0.34 -1.32 32.57
N LEU A 443 0.96 -1.26 32.22
CA LEU A 443 1.57 -2.20 31.27
C LEU A 443 1.60 -3.64 31.82
N LEU A 444 1.94 -3.80 33.11
CA LEU A 444 2.13 -5.10 33.76
C LEU A 444 0.91 -5.61 34.53
N ASP A 445 -0.17 -4.83 34.60
CA ASP A 445 -1.36 -5.10 35.42
C ASP A 445 -1.05 -5.21 36.93
N ASP A 446 -0.12 -4.39 37.41
CA ASP A 446 0.30 -4.36 38.82
C ASP A 446 -0.02 -2.99 39.45
N LYS A 447 -0.85 -2.99 40.48
CA LYS A 447 -1.28 -1.78 41.20
C LYS A 447 -0.23 -1.22 42.15
N THR A 448 0.76 -2.01 42.52
CA THR A 448 1.89 -1.57 43.35
C THR A 448 2.88 -0.77 42.52
N LEU A 449 2.89 -0.95 41.20
CA LEU A 449 3.73 -0.20 40.27
C LEU A 449 2.97 1.02 39.72
N GLY A 450 3.68 2.14 39.55
CA GLY A 450 3.15 3.32 38.88
C GLY A 450 3.99 3.73 37.68
N ARG A 451 4.32 5.03 37.58
CA ARG A 451 5.10 5.56 36.47
C ARG A 451 6.60 5.46 36.73
N THR A 452 7.34 5.31 35.64
CA THR A 452 8.81 5.30 35.64
C THR A 452 9.38 6.27 34.62
N THR A 453 10.50 6.89 34.96
CA THR A 453 11.34 7.68 34.04
C THR A 453 12.75 7.11 34.12
N MET A 454 13.14 6.38 33.07
CA MET A 454 14.40 5.65 33.05
C MET A 454 15.11 5.77 31.70
N THR A 455 16.44 5.61 31.76
CA THR A 455 17.29 5.32 30.61
C THR A 455 17.86 3.92 30.81
N ALA A 456 17.59 3.02 29.88
CA ALA A 456 18.03 1.64 29.92
C ALA A 456 18.82 1.26 28.66
N ASN A 457 19.93 0.54 28.83
CA ASN A 457 20.58 -0.24 27.79
C ASN A 457 20.16 -1.70 27.96
N VAL A 458 19.62 -2.28 26.89
CA VAL A 458 19.12 -3.65 26.89
C VAL A 458 19.88 -4.44 25.83
N LYS A 459 20.26 -5.67 26.16
CA LYS A 459 20.74 -6.65 25.19
C LYS A 459 20.14 -8.00 25.55
N GLY A 460 19.36 -8.59 24.65
CA GLY A 460 18.72 -9.85 24.93
C GLY A 460 18.28 -10.65 23.72
N SER A 461 17.70 -11.81 24.00
CA SER A 461 17.12 -12.72 23.03
C SER A 461 15.97 -13.51 23.65
N GLY A 462 14.98 -13.84 22.81
CA GLY A 462 13.74 -14.47 23.24
C GLY A 462 12.70 -13.46 23.73
N ASP A 463 11.45 -13.89 23.68
CA ASP A 463 10.24 -13.16 24.07
C ASP A 463 9.33 -14.00 24.99
N ASP A 464 9.70 -15.24 25.28
CA ASP A 464 9.05 -16.13 26.24
C ASP A 464 9.91 -16.28 27.51
N LEU A 465 9.28 -16.23 28.69
CA LEU A 465 9.98 -16.30 29.99
C LEU A 465 10.91 -17.53 30.13
N LYS A 466 10.61 -18.65 29.47
CA LYS A 466 11.43 -19.87 29.52
C LYS A 466 12.71 -19.76 28.70
N THR A 467 12.69 -18.98 27.61
CA THR A 467 13.81 -18.84 26.67
C THR A 467 14.50 -17.48 26.77
N LEU A 468 13.93 -16.56 27.55
CA LEU A 468 14.44 -15.21 27.74
C LEU A 468 15.86 -15.21 28.29
N SER A 469 16.72 -14.46 27.63
CA SER A 469 18.08 -14.15 28.04
C SER A 469 18.31 -12.67 27.83
N GLU A 470 18.39 -11.89 28.90
CA GLU A 470 18.50 -10.44 28.87
C GLU A 470 19.62 -9.94 29.78
N ASN A 471 20.25 -8.85 29.38
CA ASN A 471 21.14 -8.02 30.17
C ASN A 471 20.59 -6.59 30.15
N LEU A 472 20.47 -5.99 31.33
CA LEU A 472 19.89 -4.68 31.57
C LEU A 472 20.86 -3.82 32.38
N ASP A 473 21.16 -2.63 31.87
CA ASP A 473 21.79 -1.53 32.61
C ASP A 473 20.85 -0.33 32.55
N ALA A 474 20.25 0.02 33.68
CA ALA A 474 19.26 1.08 33.78
C ALA A 474 19.63 2.12 34.84
N ARG A 475 19.45 3.39 34.47
CA ARG A 475 19.41 4.53 35.39
C ARG A 475 17.96 5.00 35.47
N ILE A 476 17.38 4.95 36.65
CA ILE A 476 15.98 5.28 36.88
C ILE A 476 15.95 6.55 37.72
N SER A 477 15.53 7.64 37.09
CA SER A 477 15.43 8.94 37.77
C SER A 477 14.26 9.01 38.74
N ALA A 478 13.16 8.33 38.40
CA ALA A 478 11.93 8.28 39.19
C ALA A 478 11.20 6.96 38.94
N PHE A 479 10.71 6.34 40.01
CA PHE A 479 9.95 5.08 39.98
C PHE A 479 8.88 5.07 41.06
N ASP A 480 7.61 4.97 40.66
CA ASP A 480 6.51 4.83 41.59
C ASP A 480 6.37 3.37 42.03
N PHE A 481 6.52 3.12 43.34
CA PHE A 481 6.26 1.84 43.97
C PHE A 481 5.48 2.03 45.27
N ASN A 482 4.40 1.28 45.42
CA ASN A 482 3.49 1.31 46.57
C ASN A 482 3.03 2.73 46.99
N GLY A 483 2.79 3.60 45.99
CA GLY A 483 2.36 4.98 46.22
C GLY A 483 3.47 5.95 46.65
N TYR A 484 4.73 5.51 46.70
CA TYR A 484 5.90 6.36 46.91
C TYR A 484 6.73 6.48 45.61
N ASN A 485 7.20 7.71 45.31
CA ASN A 485 8.05 7.98 44.15
C ASN A 485 9.52 7.92 44.56
N TYR A 486 10.17 6.78 44.30
CA TYR A 486 11.59 6.57 44.55
C TYR A 486 12.44 7.31 43.52
N GLN A 487 13.56 7.88 43.95
CA GLN A 487 14.49 8.63 43.09
C GLN A 487 15.89 8.04 43.07
N ASN A 488 16.63 8.33 42.00
CA ASN A 488 18.04 7.97 41.80
C ASN A 488 18.36 6.48 42.01
N LEU A 489 17.70 5.62 41.23
CA LEU A 489 17.97 4.19 41.24
C LEU A 489 18.92 3.81 40.10
N THR A 490 19.79 2.84 40.36
CA THR A 490 20.53 2.14 39.30
C THR A 490 20.25 0.66 39.39
N VAL A 491 20.10 0.02 38.24
CA VAL A 491 19.86 -1.43 38.12
C VAL A 491 20.84 -1.97 37.09
N ASN A 492 21.69 -2.89 37.50
CA ASN A 492 22.48 -3.72 36.59
C ASN A 492 22.07 -5.17 36.83
N GLY A 493 21.57 -5.85 35.80
CA GLY A 493 21.07 -7.20 35.99
C GLY A 493 21.04 -8.04 34.74
N THR A 494 20.89 -9.34 34.96
CA THR A 494 20.68 -10.35 33.93
C THR A 494 19.46 -11.17 34.26
N PHE A 495 18.73 -11.59 33.24
CA PHE A 495 17.67 -12.57 33.36
C PHE A 495 17.94 -13.67 32.35
N ILE A 496 18.34 -14.86 32.80
CA ILE A 496 18.74 -15.96 31.93
C ILE A 496 17.96 -17.20 32.34
N LYS A 497 17.06 -17.68 31.47
CA LYS A 497 16.30 -18.92 31.68
C LYS A 497 15.70 -18.99 33.10
N LYS A 498 14.90 -17.97 33.44
CA LYS A 498 14.22 -17.83 34.76
C LYS A 498 15.11 -17.52 35.97
N VAL A 499 16.40 -17.28 35.77
CA VAL A 499 17.30 -16.82 36.84
C VAL A 499 17.59 -15.34 36.65
N ALA A 500 17.16 -14.52 37.60
CA ALA A 500 17.51 -13.12 37.69
C ALA A 500 18.75 -12.96 38.57
N ASN A 501 19.75 -12.20 38.13
CA ASN A 501 20.84 -11.70 38.99
C ASN A 501 20.87 -10.18 38.85
N ALA A 502 20.86 -9.44 39.94
CA ALA A 502 20.80 -7.98 39.90
C ALA A 502 21.62 -7.32 41.01
N LYS A 503 22.23 -6.20 40.66
CA LYS A 503 22.69 -5.16 41.58
C LYS A 503 21.79 -3.95 41.44
N ILE A 504 21.18 -3.52 42.55
CA ILE A 504 20.25 -2.40 42.61
C ILE A 504 20.78 -1.42 43.66
N THR A 505 20.91 -0.15 43.28
CA THR A 505 21.18 0.92 44.25
C THR A 505 20.06 1.93 44.25
N ILE A 506 19.73 2.50 45.41
CA ILE A 506 18.79 3.61 45.55
C ILE A 506 19.46 4.68 46.40
N ASP A 507 19.53 5.91 45.91
CA ASP A 507 19.97 7.10 46.67
C ASP A 507 18.83 8.11 46.76
N ASP A 508 17.82 7.74 47.54
CA ASP A 508 16.61 8.50 47.79
C ASP A 508 16.68 9.22 49.14
N LYS A 509 15.95 10.32 49.30
CA LYS A 509 15.90 11.08 50.57
C LYS A 509 15.42 10.24 51.77
N ASN A 510 14.63 9.20 51.53
CA ASN A 510 13.99 8.38 52.55
C ASN A 510 14.58 6.96 52.65
N ILE A 511 15.53 6.59 51.79
CA ILE A 511 16.23 5.30 51.84
C ILE A 511 17.51 5.35 51.02
N LYS A 512 18.60 4.80 51.58
CA LYS A 512 19.74 4.33 50.78
C LYS A 512 19.77 2.82 50.78
N LEU A 513 19.79 2.23 49.59
CA LEU A 513 19.81 0.79 49.37
C LEU A 513 21.01 0.43 48.48
N ASP A 514 21.79 -0.56 48.87
CA ASP A 514 22.71 -1.29 47.98
C ASP A 514 22.38 -2.78 48.09
N LEU A 515 21.68 -3.30 47.09
CA LEU A 515 21.19 -4.68 47.03
C LEU A 515 21.94 -5.42 45.92
N THR A 516 22.50 -6.58 46.24
CA THR A 516 22.99 -7.55 45.27
C THR A 516 22.31 -8.88 45.54
N GLY A 517 21.73 -9.50 44.52
CA GLY A 517 21.05 -10.78 44.74
C GLY A 517 20.67 -11.52 43.47
N SER A 518 20.22 -12.75 43.68
CA SER A 518 19.73 -13.66 42.66
C SER A 518 18.35 -14.21 43.02
N VAL A 519 17.52 -14.41 42.00
CA VAL A 519 16.20 -15.03 42.12
C VAL A 519 16.10 -16.14 41.08
N ASP A 520 15.92 -17.37 41.51
CA ASP A 520 15.69 -18.53 40.64
C ASP A 520 14.22 -18.93 40.65
N LEU A 521 13.56 -18.75 39.50
CA LEU A 521 12.16 -19.10 39.28
C LEU A 521 11.97 -20.50 38.63
N ASN A 522 13.04 -21.29 38.49
CA ASN A 522 12.95 -22.66 37.96
C ASN A 522 12.29 -23.65 38.93
N PRO A 523 12.59 -23.65 40.25
CA PRO A 523 11.94 -24.55 41.18
C PRO A 523 10.46 -24.19 41.38
N ALA A 524 9.67 -25.15 41.89
CA ALA A 524 8.24 -24.92 42.17
C ALA A 524 8.01 -23.81 43.23
N LEU A 525 8.92 -23.71 44.19
CA LEU A 525 9.02 -22.59 45.12
C LEU A 525 10.25 -21.78 44.71
N PRO A 526 10.09 -20.55 44.21
CA PRO A 526 11.21 -19.68 43.85
C PRO A 526 12.23 -19.54 44.97
N VAL A 527 13.51 -19.44 44.62
CA VAL A 527 14.63 -19.26 45.56
C VAL A 527 15.17 -17.83 45.43
N TYR A 528 15.40 -17.18 46.55
CA TYR A 528 15.89 -15.80 46.66
C TYR A 528 17.15 -15.79 47.52
N ASP A 529 18.25 -15.34 46.93
CA ASP A 529 19.53 -15.14 47.61
C ASP A 529 19.90 -13.67 47.49
N LEU A 530 19.78 -12.91 48.58
CA LEU A 530 19.88 -11.46 48.57
C LEU A 530 20.85 -11.00 49.66
N THR A 531 21.71 -10.05 49.33
CA THR A 531 22.52 -9.29 50.28
C THR A 531 22.23 -7.81 50.08
N ALA A 532 21.85 -7.09 51.14
CA ALA A 532 21.49 -5.68 51.05
C ALA A 532 22.03 -4.85 52.21
N GLY A 533 22.60 -3.69 51.90
CA GLY A 533 22.80 -2.61 52.86
C GLY A 533 21.63 -1.64 52.81
N ILE A 534 20.92 -1.48 53.92
CA ILE A 534 19.78 -0.55 54.05
C ILE A 534 20.15 0.53 55.05
N GLN A 535 20.05 1.80 54.68
CA GLN A 535 20.32 2.93 55.57
C GLN A 535 19.16 3.92 55.58
N ASN A 536 18.79 4.34 56.79
CA ASN A 536 17.79 5.36 57.08
C ASN A 536 16.46 5.18 56.32
N ALA A 537 15.99 3.94 56.17
CA ALA A 537 14.72 3.65 55.51
C ALA A 537 13.56 4.13 56.39
N GLN A 538 12.86 5.19 55.97
CA GLN A 538 11.70 5.75 56.68
C GLN A 538 10.42 5.02 56.26
N LEU A 539 10.08 3.95 56.98
CA LEU A 539 9.09 2.96 56.54
C LEU A 539 7.67 3.53 56.37
N HIS A 540 7.26 4.49 57.21
CA HIS A 540 6.00 5.22 57.02
C HIS A 540 5.99 6.06 55.75
N THR A 541 7.02 6.88 55.55
CA THR A 541 7.12 7.77 54.39
C THR A 541 7.23 6.99 53.07
N LEU A 542 7.82 5.80 53.11
CA LEU A 542 7.92 4.87 51.98
C LEU A 542 6.65 4.05 51.76
N ASN A 543 5.60 4.24 52.58
CA ASN A 543 4.36 3.44 52.60
C ASN A 543 4.61 1.93 52.78
N LEU A 544 5.64 1.55 53.52
CA LEU A 544 5.95 0.14 53.82
C LEU A 544 5.35 -0.32 55.15
N LEU A 545 5.15 0.59 56.09
CA LEU A 545 4.49 0.36 57.38
C LEU A 545 3.64 1.57 57.77
N ASP A 546 2.59 1.37 58.55
CA ASP A 546 1.80 2.49 59.09
C ASP A 546 2.56 3.23 60.21
N ASP A 547 3.44 2.55 60.92
CA ASP A 547 4.21 3.12 62.02
C ASP A 547 5.40 3.98 61.55
N THR A 548 5.63 5.09 62.26
CA THR A 548 6.77 5.99 62.02
C THR A 548 8.08 5.35 62.50
N ILE A 549 8.59 4.41 61.72
CA ILE A 549 9.82 3.66 62.01
C ILE A 549 10.89 4.02 60.98
N THR A 550 12.10 4.31 61.45
CA THR A 550 13.30 4.35 60.62
C THR A 550 14.16 3.11 60.86
N PHE A 551 14.53 2.42 59.78
CA PHE A 551 15.26 1.16 59.84
C PHE A 551 16.59 1.23 59.09
N SER A 552 17.64 0.63 59.66
CA SER A 552 18.95 0.45 59.01
C SER A 552 19.50 -0.93 59.37
N THR A 553 20.11 -1.63 58.41
CA THR A 553 20.62 -2.99 58.62
C THR A 553 21.56 -3.42 57.49
N GLN A 554 22.37 -4.45 57.76
CA GLN A 554 22.97 -5.32 56.75
C GLN A 554 22.16 -6.62 56.69
N LEU A 555 21.44 -6.82 55.58
CA LEU A 555 20.55 -7.94 55.34
C LEU A 555 21.26 -9.00 54.51
N THR A 556 21.19 -10.26 54.93
CA THR A 556 21.52 -11.42 54.08
C THR A 556 20.37 -12.41 54.17
N THR A 557 19.89 -12.89 53.03
CA THR A 557 18.78 -13.84 52.98
C THR A 557 19.08 -14.99 52.05
N ASN A 558 18.66 -16.19 52.44
CA ASN A 558 18.52 -17.34 51.55
C ASN A 558 17.19 -18.01 51.87
N PHE A 559 16.16 -17.73 51.08
CA PHE A 559 14.83 -18.29 51.28
C PHE A 559 14.20 -18.79 49.99
N SER A 560 13.27 -19.72 50.16
CA SER A 560 12.41 -20.25 49.11
C SER A 560 10.95 -20.05 49.48
N GLY A 561 10.11 -19.78 48.50
CA GLY A 561 8.68 -19.59 48.71
C GLY A 561 8.05 -18.67 47.67
N ASN A 562 6.73 -18.57 47.69
CA ASN A 562 6.00 -17.60 46.87
C ASN A 562 4.96 -16.80 47.67
N ASN A 563 4.86 -17.05 48.98
CA ASN A 563 4.04 -16.29 49.92
C ASN A 563 4.54 -16.48 51.36
N LEU A 564 4.02 -15.69 52.31
CA LEU A 564 4.42 -15.77 53.72
C LEU A 564 4.07 -17.11 54.39
N SER A 565 3.10 -17.87 53.88
CA SER A 565 2.68 -19.16 54.46
C SER A 565 3.61 -20.33 54.11
N ASN A 566 4.38 -20.22 53.02
CA ASN A 566 5.31 -21.25 52.57
C ASN A 566 6.78 -20.80 52.49
N LEU A 567 7.06 -19.56 52.91
CA LEU A 567 8.42 -19.05 53.02
C LEU A 567 9.25 -19.95 53.95
N ALA A 568 10.40 -20.44 53.48
CA ALA A 568 11.32 -21.29 54.20
C ALA A 568 12.76 -20.88 53.87
N GLY A 569 13.62 -20.78 54.89
CA GLY A 569 14.99 -20.31 54.74
C GLY A 569 15.43 -19.43 55.90
N ASN A 570 16.44 -18.61 55.67
CA ASN A 570 17.06 -17.78 56.69
C ASN A 570 17.10 -16.31 56.25
N ILE A 571 16.81 -15.43 57.19
CA ILE A 571 16.99 -13.98 57.09
C ILE A 571 17.93 -13.59 58.24
N VAL A 572 19.05 -12.97 57.92
CA VAL A 572 20.03 -12.49 58.89
C VAL A 572 20.16 -10.98 58.73
N LEU A 573 20.05 -10.28 59.85
CA LEU A 573 20.14 -8.84 59.97
C LEU A 573 21.30 -8.52 60.91
N LEU A 574 22.31 -7.80 60.42
CA LEU A 574 23.49 -7.41 61.20
C LEU A 574 23.56 -5.89 61.35
N HIS A 575 24.15 -5.43 62.45
CA HIS A 575 24.37 -4.00 62.74
C HIS A 575 23.11 -3.16 62.53
N SER A 576 22.01 -3.64 63.10
CA SER A 576 20.69 -3.11 62.82
C SER A 576 20.33 -2.01 63.81
N ARG A 577 19.50 -1.08 63.34
CA ARG A 577 19.00 0.03 64.15
C ARG A 577 17.56 0.31 63.78
N LEU A 578 16.69 0.23 64.77
CA LEU A 578 15.28 0.60 64.66
C LEU A 578 15.02 1.85 65.50
N ILE A 579 14.49 2.90 64.89
CA ILE A 579 14.18 4.16 65.56
C ILE A 579 12.68 4.41 65.42
N ASP A 580 12.01 4.60 66.56
CA ASP A 580 10.65 5.11 66.64
C ASP A 580 10.67 6.57 67.17
N PRO A 581 9.54 7.29 67.29
CA PRO A 581 9.54 8.68 67.75
C PRO A 581 10.04 8.90 69.20
N ARG A 582 10.17 7.84 70.00
CA ARG A 582 10.50 7.87 71.43
C ARG A 582 11.85 7.24 71.73
N ASN A 583 12.28 6.24 70.96
CA ASN A 583 13.37 5.34 71.32
C ASN A 583 14.24 4.94 70.11
N ASN A 584 15.49 4.57 70.41
CA ASN A 584 16.45 4.01 69.46
C ASN A 584 16.89 2.64 69.96
N TYR A 585 16.68 1.61 69.14
CA TYR A 585 16.95 0.21 69.45
C TYR A 585 18.05 -0.32 68.52
N PRO A 586 19.33 -0.25 68.93
CA PRO A 586 20.42 -0.92 68.22
C PRO A 586 20.46 -2.41 68.58
N PHE A 587 20.74 -3.26 67.61
CA PHE A 587 20.98 -4.69 67.82
C PHE A 587 22.02 -5.22 66.83
N GLU A 588 22.96 -6.04 67.31
CA GLU A 588 24.11 -6.49 66.52
C GLU A 588 23.74 -7.62 65.55
N SER A 589 22.84 -8.52 65.96
CA SER A 589 22.45 -9.68 65.16
C SER A 589 21.01 -10.11 65.46
N LEU A 590 20.23 -10.28 64.40
CA LEU A 590 18.91 -10.88 64.41
C LEU A 590 18.82 -11.90 63.27
N SER A 591 18.55 -13.15 63.61
CA SER A 591 18.38 -14.26 62.66
C SER A 591 16.97 -14.82 62.77
N VAL A 592 16.28 -14.92 61.63
CA VAL A 592 14.98 -15.55 61.49
C VAL A 592 15.10 -16.74 60.56
N THR A 593 14.85 -17.93 61.08
CA THR A 593 14.80 -19.18 60.31
C THR A 593 13.37 -19.68 60.24
N ALA A 594 12.86 -19.85 59.02
CA ALA A 594 11.57 -20.49 58.75
C ALA A 594 11.79 -21.86 58.11
N SER A 595 11.10 -22.89 58.58
CA SER A 595 11.18 -24.25 58.03
C SER A 595 9.83 -24.97 58.10
N GLY A 596 9.67 -26.01 57.28
CA GLY A 596 8.45 -26.82 57.23
C GLY A 596 7.24 -26.12 56.58
N ASN A 597 6.15 -26.88 56.42
CA ASN A 597 4.88 -26.42 55.88
C ASN A 597 3.71 -26.95 56.71
N GLY A 598 2.54 -26.30 56.62
CA GLY A 598 1.33 -26.68 57.34
C GLY A 598 1.59 -26.88 58.84
N ASN A 599 1.22 -28.04 59.38
CA ASN A 599 1.37 -28.38 60.80
C ASN A 599 2.83 -28.54 61.26
N GLN A 600 3.78 -28.68 60.33
CA GLN A 600 5.21 -28.78 60.64
C GLN A 600 5.94 -27.45 60.51
N ARG A 601 5.23 -26.35 60.22
CA ARG A 601 5.85 -25.03 60.11
C ARG A 601 6.44 -24.61 61.45
N ALA A 602 7.70 -24.19 61.40
CA ALA A 602 8.46 -23.72 62.54
C ALA A 602 9.20 -22.43 62.16
N ILE A 603 9.10 -21.43 63.02
CA ILE A 603 9.84 -20.17 62.92
C ILE A 603 10.68 -20.02 64.18
N THR A 604 11.98 -19.82 64.00
CA THR A 604 12.93 -19.53 65.06
C THR A 604 13.47 -18.14 64.84
N LEU A 605 13.34 -17.29 65.85
CA LEU A 605 13.98 -16.00 65.94
C LEU A 605 15.08 -16.08 66.99
N LYS A 606 16.30 -15.67 66.64
CA LYS A 606 17.41 -15.52 67.57
C LYS A 606 17.97 -14.12 67.47
N SER A 607 18.16 -13.47 68.60
CA SER A 607 18.80 -12.15 68.66
C SER A 607 19.58 -11.95 69.95
N ASP A 608 20.34 -10.88 70.03
CA ASP A 608 20.97 -10.40 71.26
C ASP A 608 19.97 -9.88 72.30
N MET A 609 18.75 -9.56 71.89
CA MET A 609 17.68 -9.04 72.76
C MET A 609 16.77 -10.14 73.29
N ALA A 610 16.32 -11.04 72.41
CA ALA A 610 15.38 -12.11 72.73
C ALA A 610 15.43 -13.26 71.71
N ASP A 611 15.14 -14.47 72.21
CA ASP A 611 14.92 -15.65 71.39
C ASP A 611 13.43 -16.01 71.38
N ALA A 612 12.89 -16.39 70.23
CA ALA A 612 11.52 -16.86 70.11
C ALA A 612 11.41 -18.09 69.20
N TYR A 613 10.45 -18.97 69.51
CA TYR A 613 10.19 -20.18 68.74
C TYR A 613 8.69 -20.42 68.63
N ILE A 614 8.19 -20.59 67.41
CA ILE A 614 6.79 -20.90 67.14
C ILE A 614 6.75 -22.12 66.21
N LYS A 615 5.94 -23.13 66.57
CA LYS A 615 5.69 -24.31 65.74
C LYS A 615 4.20 -24.63 65.71
N GLY A 616 3.66 -24.90 64.53
CA GLY A 616 2.26 -25.26 64.34
C GLY A 616 1.72 -24.80 63.00
N SER A 617 0.40 -24.82 62.85
CA SER A 617 -0.28 -24.27 61.67
C SER A 617 -0.72 -22.84 61.97
N PHE A 618 -0.04 -21.87 61.36
CA PHE A 618 -0.34 -20.45 61.51
C PHE A 618 -0.02 -19.70 60.21
N ASP A 619 -0.71 -18.59 60.00
CA ASP A 619 -0.41 -17.66 58.93
C ASP A 619 0.41 -16.49 59.50
N LEU A 620 1.59 -16.28 58.93
CA LEU A 620 2.49 -15.19 59.30
C LEU A 620 1.83 -13.82 59.13
N ALA A 621 0.94 -13.67 58.15
CA ALA A 621 0.26 -12.40 57.89
C ALA A 621 -0.74 -12.01 58.99
N THR A 622 -1.31 -12.99 59.68
CA THR A 622 -2.32 -12.77 60.74
C THR A 622 -1.76 -12.96 62.14
N LEU A 623 -0.48 -13.34 62.27
CA LEU A 623 0.19 -13.58 63.55
C LEU A 623 0.01 -12.44 64.56
N PRO A 624 0.16 -11.15 64.20
CA PRO A 624 -0.04 -10.05 65.15
C PRO A 624 -1.46 -9.98 65.71
N SER A 625 -2.48 -10.40 64.95
CA SER A 625 -3.89 -10.35 65.37
C SER A 625 -4.26 -11.44 66.38
N TYR A 626 -3.39 -12.43 66.61
CA TYR A 626 -3.58 -13.47 67.63
C TYR A 626 -3.12 -13.04 69.03
N PHE A 627 -2.45 -11.89 69.13
CA PHE A 627 -1.93 -11.31 70.37
C PHE A 627 -2.52 -9.91 70.55
#